data_AF-A0A1F2TYB0-F1
#
_entry.id   AF-A0A1F2TYB0-F1
#
_cell.length_a   1.000
_cell.length_b   1.000
_cell.length_c   1.000
_cell.angle_alpha   90.00
_cell.angle_beta   90.00
_cell.angle_gamma   90.00
#
_symmetry.space_group_name_H-M   'P 1'
#
loop_
_entity.id
_entity.type
_entity.pdbx_description
1 polymer ?
#
loop_
_entity_poly.entity_id
_entity_poly.type
_entity_poly.pdbx_seq_one_letter_code
_entity_poly.pdbx_strand_id
1 'polypeptide(L)' 'MSIKVRIPPAITRGSSGSNMVEVKAADLNELLTALEVLYPGLKKTLCDDAGKLSRFVNVFVNDEDIRFLGGEKYRFQDG' A
#
# COMPACT_ATOMS: atom_id res chain seq x y z
N MET A 1 -9.32 5.94 8.02
CA MET A 1 -10.50 5.28 7.41
C MET A 1 -10.13 3.82 7.12
N SER A 2 -11.06 2.86 7.07
CA SER A 2 -10.70 1.45 6.81
C SER A 2 -10.60 1.23 5.30
N ILE A 3 -9.43 0.81 4.83
CA ILE A 3 -9.15 0.63 3.40
C ILE A 3 -8.84 -0.85 3.16
N LYS A 4 -9.48 -1.42 2.15
CA LYS A 4 -9.18 -2.77 1.68
C LYS A 4 -7.98 -2.72 0.74
N VAL A 5 -6.87 -3.30 1.17
CA VAL A 5 -5.66 -3.39 0.37
C VAL A 5 -5.48 -4.81 -0.13
N ARG A 6 -5.33 -4.94 -1.44
CA ARG A 6 -4.98 -6.21 -2.06
C ARG A 6 -3.46 -6.34 -2.18
N ILE A 7 -2.89 -7.34 -1.53
CA ILE A 7 -1.44 -7.58 -1.50
C ILE A 7 -1.12 -8.88 -2.26
N PRO A 8 -0.18 -8.85 -3.21
CA PRO A 8 0.24 -10.05 -3.93
C PRO A 8 0.83 -11.13 -3.01
N PRO A 9 0.62 -12.43 -3.31
CA PRO A 9 1.18 -13.57 -2.57
C PRO A 9 2.70 -13.53 -2.41
N ALA A 10 3.40 -12.95 -3.39
CA ALA A 10 4.86 -12.82 -3.36
C ALA A 10 5.36 -11.97 -2.18
N ILE A 11 4.49 -11.12 -1.63
CA ILE A 11 4.78 -10.19 -0.55
C ILE A 11 4.31 -10.75 0.80
N THR A 12 3.13 -11.36 0.83
CA THR A 12 2.53 -12.01 2.00
C THR A 12 3.21 -13.36 2.27
N ARG A 13 4.49 -13.34 2.69
CA ARG A 13 5.24 -14.54 3.10
C ARG A 13 4.50 -15.26 4.23
N GLY A 14 3.65 -16.24 3.89
CA GLY A 14 3.04 -17.18 4.83
C GLY A 14 1.61 -16.91 5.30
N SER A 15 0.87 -15.94 4.74
CA SER A 15 -0.55 -15.76 5.09
C SER A 15 -1.45 -16.61 4.18
N SER A 16 -1.75 -17.83 4.63
CA SER A 16 -2.72 -18.72 3.99
C SER A 16 -4.14 -18.20 4.23
N GLY A 17 -4.69 -17.43 3.29
CA GLY A 17 -6.16 -17.33 3.20
C GLY A 17 -6.71 -16.09 2.50
N SER A 18 -6.08 -14.93 2.65
CA SER A 18 -6.68 -13.68 2.15
C SER A 18 -5.62 -12.73 1.61
N ASN A 19 -5.58 -12.55 0.28
CA ASN A 19 -4.77 -11.52 -0.37
C ASN A 19 -5.33 -10.10 -0.16
N MET A 20 -6.26 -9.93 0.78
CA MET A 20 -6.95 -8.68 1.06
C MET A 20 -6.89 -8.42 2.56
N VAL A 21 -6.35 -7.27 2.94
CA VAL A 21 -6.26 -6.84 4.34
C VAL A 21 -7.00 -5.52 4.50
N GLU A 22 -7.73 -5.38 5.59
CA GLU A 22 -8.35 -4.12 5.97
C GLU A 22 -7.42 -3.38 6.93
N VAL A 23 -7.05 -2.15 6.56
CA VAL A 23 -6.08 -1.34 7.28
C VAL A 23 -6.62 0.05 7.45
N LYS A 24 -6.45 0.62 8.65
CA LYS A 24 -6.83 2.00 8.89
C LYS A 24 -5.72 2.95 8.45
N ALA A 25 -5.99 3.76 7.44
CA ALA A 25 -5.09 4.80 6.94
C ALA A 25 -5.87 6.01 6.40
N ALA A 26 -5.24 7.19 6.38
CA ALA A 26 -5.73 8.40 5.75
C ALA A 26 -5.00 8.73 4.44
N ASP A 27 -3.75 8.29 4.30
CA ASP A 27 -2.92 8.49 3.11
C ASP A 27 -1.96 7.32 2.87
N LEU A 28 -1.22 7.39 1.76
CA LEU A 28 -0.29 6.33 1.35
C LEU A 28 0.82 6.08 2.40
N ASN A 29 1.30 7.12 3.10
CA ASN A 29 2.35 6.96 4.11
C ASN A 29 1.85 6.21 5.33
N GLU A 30 0.65 6.56 5.82
CA GLU A 30 0.00 5.84 6.90
C GLU A 30 -0.28 4.39 6.51
N LEU A 31 -0.75 4.17 5.28
CA LEU A 31 -1.02 2.83 4.78
C LEU A 31 0.25 1.98 4.72
N LEU A 32 1.33 2.50 4.12
CA LEU A 32 2.62 1.82 4.06
C LEU A 32 3.17 1.51 5.45
N THR A 33 2.99 2.42 6.40
CA THR A 33 3.44 2.22 7.79
C THR A 33 2.63 1.12 8.48
N ALA A 34 1.30 1.13 8.33
CA ALA A 34 0.44 0.11 8.91
C ALA A 34 0.68 -1.26 8.26
N LEU A 35 0.95 -1.30 6.95
CA LEU A 35 1.31 -2.52 6.25
C LEU A 35 2.71 -3.04 6.61
N GLU A 36 3.68 -2.17 6.92
CA GLU A 36 5.00 -2.57 7.43
C GLU A 36 4.88 -3.29 8.78
N VAL A 37 3.94 -2.88 9.64
CA VAL A 37 3.67 -3.55 10.92
C VAL A 37 3.08 -4.96 10.69
N LEU A 38 2.20 -5.10 9.70
CA LEU A 38 1.59 -6.41 9.35
C LEU A 38 2.57 -7.31 8.57
N TYR A 39 3.41 -6.71 7.73
CA TYR A 39 4.36 -7.37 6.83
C TYR A 39 5.73 -6.68 6.91
N PRO A 40 6.56 -7.05 7.90
CA PRO A 40 7.89 -6.46 8.06
C PRO A 40 8.75 -6.61 6.80
N GLY A 41 9.33 -5.49 6.35
CA GLY A 41 10.14 -5.39 5.13
C GLY A 41 9.34 -5.07 3.85
N LEU A 42 8.02 -4.92 3.94
CA LEU A 42 7.20 -4.53 2.80
C LEU A 42 7.58 -3.14 2.28
N LYS A 43 7.70 -2.16 3.17
CA LYS A 43 8.02 -0.78 2.82
C LYS A 43 9.35 -0.71 2.06
N LYS A 44 10.34 -1.52 2.41
CA LYS A 44 11.62 -1.63 1.68
C LYS A 44 11.48 -2.25 0.28
N THR A 45 10.43 -3.03 0.07
CA THR A 45 10.13 -3.64 -1.23
C THR A 45 9.34 -2.67 -2.12
N LEU A 46 8.46 -1.86 -1.51
CA LEU A 46 7.59 -0.92 -2.23
C LEU A 46 8.23 0.45 -2.47
N CYS A 47 9.06 0.90 -1.54
CA CYS A 47 9.76 2.18 -1.61
C CYS A 47 11.22 1.99 -2.04
N ASP A 48 11.80 3.03 -2.62
CA ASP A 48 13.24 3.15 -2.87
C ASP A 48 14.02 3.63 -1.62
N ASP A 49 15.35 3.74 -1.74
CA ASP A 49 16.21 4.25 -0.66
C ASP A 49 15.91 5.70 -0.25
N ALA A 50 15.22 6.47 -1.10
CA ALA A 50 14.75 7.82 -0.77
C ALA A 50 13.41 7.81 -0.01
N GLY A 51 12.84 6.63 0.25
CA GLY A 51 11.55 6.45 0.89
C GLY A 51 10.36 6.71 -0.03
N LYS A 52 10.61 6.92 -1.33
CA LYS A 52 9.58 7.18 -2.32
C LYS A 52 9.05 5.91 -2.94
N LEU A 53 7.83 5.93 -3.46
CA LEU A 53 7.27 4.76 -4.13
C LEU A 53 8.13 4.37 -5.33
N SER A 54 8.57 3.12 -5.37
CA SER A 54 9.48 2.62 -6.41
C SER A 54 8.84 2.73 -7.80
N ARG A 55 9.64 3.08 -8.81
CA ARG A 55 9.20 3.11 -10.22
C ARG A 55 8.73 1.75 -10.75
N PHE A 56 9.12 0.67 -10.07
CA PHE A 56 8.75 -0.71 -10.41
C PHE A 56 7.46 -1.17 -9.73
N VAL A 57 6.87 -0.32 -8.89
CA VAL A 57 5.64 -0.62 -8.16
C VAL A 57 4.55 0.30 -8.64
N ASN A 58 3.40 -0.28 -8.95
CA ASN A 58 2.19 0.47 -9.29
C ASN A 58 1.19 0.29 -8.17
N VAL A 59 0.61 1.39 -7.70
CA VAL A 59 -0.42 1.39 -6.67
C VAL A 59 -1.67 1.99 -7.31
N PHE A 60 -2.76 1.24 -7.21
CA PHE A 60 -4.05 1.62 -7.74
C PHE A 60 -5.02 1.88 -6.59
N VAL A 61 -5.77 2.96 -6.67
CA VAL A 61 -6.88 3.28 -5.79
C VAL A 61 -8.12 3.28 -6.65
N ASN A 62 -9.07 2.37 -6.36
CA ASN A 62 -10.30 2.24 -7.14
C ASN A 62 -10.05 2.16 -8.67
N ASP A 63 -9.11 1.30 -9.08
CA ASP A 63 -8.66 1.09 -10.46
C ASP A 63 -7.89 2.26 -11.13
N GLU A 64 -7.64 3.36 -10.42
CA GLU A 64 -6.85 4.49 -10.92
C GLU A 64 -5.43 4.51 -10.32
N ASP A 65 -4.40 4.71 -11.15
CA ASP A 65 -3.01 4.78 -10.66
C ASP A 65 -2.84 6.04 -9.78
N ILE A 66 -2.36 5.82 -8.56
CA ILE A 66 -2.18 6.86 -7.54
C ILE A 66 -1.34 8.04 -8.04
N ARG A 67 -0.43 7.83 -9.00
CA ARG A 67 0.40 8.89 -9.59
C ARG A 67 -0.42 9.99 -10.26
N PHE A 68 -1.59 9.67 -10.82
CA PHE A 68 -2.49 10.67 -11.42
C PHE A 68 -3.38 11.35 -10.37
N LEU A 69 -3.65 10.66 -9.27
CA LEU A 69 -4.45 11.15 -8.15
C LEU A 69 -3.71 12.11 -7.20
N GLY A 70 -2.38 12.20 -7.30
CA GLY A 70 -1.53 13.03 -6.43
C GLY A 70 -0.36 12.29 -5.77
N GLY A 71 -0.19 11.01 -6.10
CA GLY A 71 0.93 10.17 -5.69
C GLY A 71 1.02 10.03 -4.17
N GLU A 72 2.18 10.32 -3.62
CA GLU A 72 2.48 10.22 -2.19
C GLU A 72 1.67 11.19 -1.33
N LYS A 73 1.11 12.24 -1.93
CA LYS A 73 0.27 13.24 -1.25
C LYS A 73 -1.22 12.93 -1.35
N TYR A 74 -1.60 11.85 -2.06
CA TYR A 74 -2.99 11.48 -2.19
C TYR A 74 -3.58 11.10 -0.83
N ARG A 75 -4.71 11.72 -0.50
CA ARG A 75 -5.50 11.36 0.68
C ARG A 75 -6.64 10.46 0.24
N PHE A 76 -6.71 9.30 0.88
CA PHE A 76 -7.80 8.36 0.63
C PHE A 76 -9.12 9.00 1.03
N GLN A 77 -10.12 8.83 0.18
CA GLN A 77 -11.49 9.27 0.41
C GLN A 77 -12.39 8.03 0.52
N ASP A 78 -13.51 8.19 1.20
CA ASP A 78 -14.53 7.14 1.29
C ASP A 78 -15.22 7.02 -0.08
N GLY A 79 -15.23 5.81 -0.65
CA GLY A 79 -15.80 5.53 -1.97
C GLY A 79 -15.49 4.13 -2.48
#